data_AF-A0A1J5LDY8-F1
#
_entry.id   AF-A0A1J5LDY8-F1
#
_cell.length_a   1.000
_cell.length_b   1.000
_cell.length_c   1.000
_cell.angle_alpha   90.00
_cell.angle_beta   90.00
_cell.angle_gamma   90.00
#
_symmetry.space_group_name_H-M   'P 1'
#
loop_
_entity.id
_entity.type
_entity.pdbx_description
1 polymer ?
#
loop_
_entity_poly.entity_id
_entity_poly.type
_entity_poly.pdbx_seq_one_letter_code
_entity_poly.pdbx_strand_id
1 'polypeptide(L)'
;MRKHIAILITLLLSISFSYSQIPVEKYREEIKKLKTEKEINEYWNDLYKLDQEVLVKSSNLRTADSISISNMIKTAIIFEIHGTKGYNSNGNSGLLPILNLSHNYIGQSQIAYWPIIEQCLEIGGAIKSFGGKYPAYQLDCVSLTFYNYSLFNQKEKYSILINKLSELETLNIVDELLKSFQYQNELRKLSEVAVLNSWHRQSFKDQPDEGEFSIVKMSDDNLYLKKYGRIQKFELLKANNKYKEYKIENEPFGWKYIYGEDGSLSLIDEKDNELIKYTLTK
;
A
#
# COMPACT_ATOMS: atom_id res chain seq x y z
N MET A 1 29.03 -36.96 18.07
CA MET A 1 27.58 -36.64 17.98
C MET A 1 27.20 -35.24 18.46
N ARG A 2 27.54 -34.82 19.70
CA ARG A 2 27.11 -33.51 20.24
C ARG A 2 27.53 -32.28 19.39
N LYS A 3 28.72 -32.29 18.78
CA LYS A 3 29.19 -31.19 17.90
C LYS A 3 28.39 -31.05 16.59
N HIS A 4 27.92 -32.16 16.01
CA HIS A 4 27.12 -32.13 14.77
C HIS A 4 25.68 -31.69 15.03
N ILE A 5 25.12 -32.01 16.20
CA ILE A 5 23.79 -31.52 16.63
C ILE A 5 23.82 -30.01 16.87
N ALA A 6 24.89 -29.48 17.48
CA ALA A 6 25.05 -28.04 17.67
C ALA A 6 25.10 -27.28 16.32
N ILE A 7 25.88 -27.76 15.34
CA ILE A 7 25.96 -27.15 14.01
C ILE A 7 24.61 -27.19 13.30
N LEU A 8 23.87 -28.30 13.38
CA LEU A 8 22.54 -28.43 12.77
C LEU A 8 21.52 -27.47 13.40
N ILE A 9 21.55 -27.30 14.73
CA ILE A 9 20.68 -26.34 15.44
C ILE A 9 21.07 -24.89 15.09
N THR A 10 22.36 -24.60 14.94
CA THR A 10 22.81 -23.25 14.52
C THR A 10 22.41 -22.95 13.07
N LEU A 11 22.43 -23.95 12.18
CA LEU A 11 21.96 -23.84 10.80
C LEU A 11 20.43 -23.69 10.73
N LEU A 12 19.68 -24.43 11.54
CA LEU A 12 18.21 -24.32 11.63
C LEU A 12 17.78 -22.97 12.23
N LEU A 13 18.56 -22.41 13.16
CA LEU A 13 18.34 -21.07 13.71
C LEU A 13 18.70 -19.97 12.70
N SER A 14 19.77 -20.10 11.92
CA SER A 14 20.10 -19.11 10.88
C SER A 14 19.14 -19.12 9.69
N ILE A 15 18.55 -20.27 9.36
CA ILE A 15 17.49 -20.37 8.34
C ILE A 15 16.17 -19.75 8.85
N SER A 16 15.85 -19.87 10.14
CA SER A 16 14.62 -19.28 10.71
C SER A 16 14.69 -17.76 10.93
N PHE A 17 15.88 -17.15 10.92
CA PHE A 17 16.03 -15.68 10.88
C PHE A 17 16.03 -15.07 9.47
N SER A 18 16.06 -15.88 8.41
CA SER A 18 16.16 -15.39 7.02
C SER A 18 14.82 -15.18 6.32
N TYR A 19 13.69 -15.52 6.95
CA TYR A 19 12.35 -15.42 6.36
C TYR A 19 11.73 -14.01 6.41
N SER A 20 12.46 -13.00 6.91
CA SER A 20 11.91 -11.65 7.12
C SER A 20 12.50 -10.57 6.19
N GLN A 21 13.52 -10.87 5.39
CA GLN A 21 14.20 -9.84 4.59
C GLN A 21 14.00 -10.07 3.09
N ILE A 22 13.49 -9.04 2.41
CA ILE A 22 13.40 -9.04 0.95
C ILE A 22 14.84 -8.97 0.38
N PRO A 23 15.27 -9.93 -0.45
CA PRO A 23 16.66 -10.05 -0.89
C PRO A 23 16.96 -9.11 -2.07
N VAL A 24 16.95 -7.81 -1.83
CA VAL A 24 17.10 -6.76 -2.86
C VAL A 24 18.33 -6.95 -3.73
N GLU A 25 19.51 -7.17 -3.13
CA GLU A 25 20.74 -7.34 -3.92
C GLU A 25 20.70 -8.58 -4.81
N LYS A 26 20.02 -9.66 -4.38
CA LYS A 26 19.80 -10.82 -5.24
C LYS A 26 18.92 -10.46 -6.43
N TYR A 27 17.86 -9.67 -6.22
CA TYR A 27 17.01 -9.18 -7.32
C TYR A 27 17.78 -8.29 -8.28
N ARG A 28 18.64 -7.39 -7.77
CA ARG A 28 19.53 -6.57 -8.60
C ARG A 28 20.44 -7.44 -9.47
N GLU A 29 21.13 -8.42 -8.88
CA GLU A 29 22.02 -9.31 -9.64
C GLU A 29 21.28 -10.19 -10.64
N GLU A 30 20.07 -10.66 -10.31
CA GLU A 30 19.19 -11.39 -11.22
C GLU A 30 18.78 -10.52 -12.42
N ILE A 31 18.34 -9.29 -12.18
CA ILE A 31 17.87 -8.37 -13.23
C ILE A 31 19.04 -7.85 -14.09
N LYS A 32 20.22 -7.56 -13.51
CA LYS A 32 21.44 -7.16 -14.25
C LYS A 32 21.90 -8.22 -15.26
N LYS A 33 21.56 -9.49 -15.05
CA LYS A 33 21.95 -10.60 -15.94
C LYS A 33 21.12 -10.65 -17.22
N LEU A 34 19.92 -10.06 -17.24
CA LEU A 34 19.09 -9.97 -18.44
C LEU A 34 19.80 -9.07 -19.47
N LYS A 35 20.10 -9.58 -20.67
CA LYS A 35 20.88 -8.86 -21.69
C LYS A 35 20.03 -8.38 -22.86
N THR A 36 19.00 -9.14 -23.20
CA THR A 36 18.16 -8.92 -24.37
C THR A 36 16.78 -8.37 -23.98
N GLU A 37 16.12 -7.66 -24.89
CA GLU A 37 14.73 -7.22 -24.69
C GLU A 37 13.79 -8.39 -24.46
N LYS A 38 14.06 -9.53 -25.09
CA LYS A 38 13.29 -10.76 -24.93
C LYS A 38 13.35 -11.27 -23.49
N GLU A 39 14.56 -11.40 -22.93
CA GLU A 39 14.75 -11.83 -21.53
C GLU A 39 14.11 -10.85 -20.54
N ILE A 40 14.20 -9.55 -20.80
CA ILE A 40 13.56 -8.53 -19.96
C ILE A 40 12.03 -8.63 -20.05
N ASN A 41 11.48 -8.83 -21.25
CA ASN A 41 10.05 -9.02 -21.44
C ASN A 41 9.52 -10.31 -20.78
N GLU A 42 10.27 -11.41 -20.87
CA GLU A 42 9.96 -12.66 -20.17
C GLU A 42 9.92 -12.43 -18.65
N TYR A 43 10.88 -11.67 -18.11
CA TYR A 43 10.87 -11.29 -16.70
C TYR A 43 9.62 -10.51 -16.29
N TRP A 44 9.21 -9.51 -17.10
CA TRP A 44 7.96 -8.79 -16.87
C TRP A 44 6.74 -9.70 -16.85
N ASN A 45 6.68 -10.69 -17.75
CA ASN A 45 5.60 -11.65 -17.81
C ASN A 45 5.56 -12.55 -16.57
N ASP A 46 6.71 -12.94 -16.04
CA ASP A 46 6.80 -13.73 -14.82
C ASP A 46 6.33 -12.93 -13.59
N LEU A 47 6.69 -11.64 -13.49
CA LEU A 47 6.18 -10.77 -12.44
C LEU A 47 4.67 -10.54 -12.54
N TYR A 48 4.14 -10.41 -13.77
CA TYR A 48 2.71 -10.30 -14.00
C TYR A 48 1.95 -11.57 -13.59
N LYS A 49 2.47 -12.75 -13.94
CA LYS A 49 1.89 -14.03 -13.51
C LYS A 49 1.94 -14.17 -11.99
N LEU A 50 3.05 -13.83 -11.35
CA LEU A 50 3.17 -13.84 -9.89
C LEU A 50 2.08 -12.97 -9.24
N ASP A 51 1.84 -11.78 -9.78
CA ASP A 51 0.79 -10.89 -9.31
C ASP A 51 -0.62 -11.51 -9.47
N GLN A 52 -0.99 -11.86 -10.70
CA GLN A 52 -2.36 -12.27 -11.01
C GLN A 52 -2.71 -13.69 -10.53
N GLU A 53 -1.75 -14.61 -10.53
CA GLU A 53 -2.00 -16.02 -10.26
C GLU A 53 -1.69 -16.41 -8.82
N VAL A 54 -0.79 -15.68 -8.15
CA VAL A 54 -0.34 -16.01 -6.78
C VAL A 54 -0.77 -14.92 -5.79
N LEU A 55 -0.42 -13.65 -6.01
CA LEU A 55 -0.72 -12.58 -5.05
C LEU A 55 -2.22 -12.42 -4.82
N VAL A 56 -3.01 -12.28 -5.90
CA VAL A 56 -4.47 -12.07 -5.81
C VAL A 56 -5.19 -13.22 -5.10
N LYS A 57 -4.60 -14.42 -5.08
CA LYS A 57 -5.17 -15.61 -4.43
C LYS A 57 -4.62 -15.85 -3.03
N SER A 58 -3.64 -15.05 -2.57
CA SER A 58 -3.01 -15.23 -1.27
C SER A 58 -3.90 -14.70 -0.15
N SER A 59 -4.52 -15.60 0.62
CA SER A 59 -5.31 -15.26 1.80
C SER A 59 -4.47 -14.85 3.02
N ASN A 60 -3.20 -15.30 3.08
CA ASN A 60 -2.30 -14.91 4.15
C ASN A 60 -1.75 -13.50 3.90
N LEU A 61 -2.11 -12.54 4.76
CA LEU A 61 -1.73 -11.13 4.60
C LEU A 61 -0.21 -10.91 4.61
N ARG A 62 0.54 -11.68 5.41
CA ARG A 62 2.01 -11.55 5.48
C ARG A 62 2.65 -12.01 4.17
N THR A 63 2.19 -13.14 3.63
CA THR A 63 2.64 -13.65 2.34
C THR A 63 2.25 -12.70 1.22
N ALA A 64 1.01 -12.21 1.19
CA ALA A 64 0.53 -11.26 0.19
C ALA A 64 1.38 -9.99 0.18
N ASP A 65 1.60 -9.38 1.35
CA ASP A 65 2.40 -8.16 1.46
C ASP A 65 3.86 -8.41 1.05
N SER A 66 4.43 -9.56 1.40
CA SER A 66 5.80 -9.93 0.97
C SER A 66 5.93 -10.08 -0.54
N ILE A 67 4.93 -10.68 -1.20
CA ILE A 67 4.91 -10.86 -2.66
C ILE A 67 4.72 -9.50 -3.32
N SER A 68 3.71 -8.73 -2.91
CA SER A 68 3.40 -7.40 -3.44
C SER A 68 4.62 -6.48 -3.40
N ILE A 69 5.26 -6.33 -2.23
CA ILE A 69 6.44 -5.46 -2.09
C ILE A 69 7.63 -6.00 -2.89
N SER A 70 7.85 -7.33 -2.92
CA SER A 70 8.91 -7.89 -3.76
C SER A 70 8.68 -7.59 -5.24
N ASN A 71 7.42 -7.64 -5.71
CA ASN A 71 7.07 -7.35 -7.10
C ASN A 71 7.29 -5.87 -7.46
N MET A 72 6.90 -4.97 -6.55
CA MET A 72 7.15 -3.53 -6.66
C MET A 72 8.65 -3.22 -6.71
N ILE A 73 9.44 -3.81 -5.81
CA ILE A 73 10.91 -3.65 -5.78
C ILE A 73 11.54 -4.14 -7.08
N LYS A 74 11.18 -5.35 -7.55
CA LYS A 74 11.71 -5.89 -8.81
C LYS A 74 11.36 -4.99 -9.99
N THR A 75 10.13 -4.47 -10.02
CA THR A 75 9.67 -3.53 -11.04
C THR A 75 10.50 -2.25 -11.03
N ALA A 76 10.72 -1.65 -9.85
CA ALA A 76 11.57 -0.47 -9.71
C ALA A 76 13.02 -0.73 -10.17
N ILE A 77 13.57 -1.90 -9.81
CA ILE A 77 14.94 -2.30 -10.22
C ILE A 77 15.04 -2.50 -11.74
N ILE A 78 14.01 -3.03 -12.41
CA ILE A 78 14.01 -3.14 -13.88
C ILE A 78 14.10 -1.74 -14.50
N PHE A 79 13.29 -0.79 -14.04
CA PHE A 79 13.36 0.59 -14.50
C PHE A 79 14.72 1.24 -14.20
N GLU A 80 15.29 0.99 -13.03
CA GLU A 80 16.61 1.51 -12.63
C GLU A 80 17.75 0.99 -13.54
N ILE A 81 17.76 -0.31 -13.86
CA ILE A 81 18.87 -0.95 -14.60
C ILE A 81 18.67 -0.85 -16.11
N HIS A 82 17.46 -1.11 -16.59
CA HIS A 82 17.16 -1.29 -18.02
C HIS A 82 16.33 -0.16 -18.61
N GLY A 83 15.85 0.78 -17.79
CA GLY A 83 14.94 1.82 -18.23
C GLY A 83 13.67 1.23 -18.84
N THR A 84 13.35 1.66 -20.06
CA THR A 84 12.17 1.20 -20.82
C THR A 84 12.46 0.01 -21.74
N LYS A 85 13.67 -0.55 -21.73
CA LYS A 85 14.03 -1.68 -22.58
C LYS A 85 13.17 -2.90 -22.25
N GLY A 86 12.58 -3.54 -23.26
CA GLY A 86 11.68 -4.69 -23.09
C GLY A 86 10.30 -4.36 -22.51
N TYR A 87 10.00 -3.08 -22.25
CA TYR A 87 8.70 -2.60 -21.77
C TYR A 87 7.71 -2.45 -22.93
N ASN A 88 6.68 -3.30 -22.96
CA ASN A 88 5.50 -3.16 -23.81
C ASN A 88 4.41 -2.41 -23.04
N SER A 89 4.17 -1.15 -23.40
CA SER A 89 3.23 -0.26 -22.72
C SER A 89 1.75 -0.69 -22.83
N ASN A 90 1.40 -1.55 -23.78
CA ASN A 90 0.05 -2.12 -23.93
C ASN A 90 0.00 -3.63 -23.61
N GLY A 91 1.11 -4.21 -23.12
CA GLY A 91 1.20 -5.61 -22.71
C GLY A 91 1.29 -5.76 -21.19
N ASN A 92 1.69 -6.94 -20.73
CA ASN A 92 1.82 -7.27 -19.30
C ASN A 92 2.71 -6.29 -18.54
N SER A 93 3.84 -5.87 -19.13
CA SER A 93 4.73 -4.86 -18.54
C SER A 93 4.06 -3.49 -18.37
N GLY A 94 3.10 -3.11 -19.23
CA GLY A 94 2.35 -1.85 -19.08
C GLY A 94 1.23 -1.93 -18.04
N LEU A 95 0.68 -3.13 -17.83
CA LEU A 95 -0.35 -3.39 -16.82
C LEU A 95 0.25 -3.57 -15.43
N LEU A 96 1.40 -4.24 -15.33
CA LEU A 96 1.97 -4.67 -14.07
C LEU A 96 2.22 -3.52 -13.08
N PRO A 97 2.79 -2.36 -13.46
CA PRO A 97 2.97 -1.27 -12.50
C PRO A 97 1.65 -0.76 -11.89
N ILE A 98 0.57 -0.76 -12.68
CA ILE A 98 -0.77 -0.39 -12.21
C ILE A 98 -1.28 -1.43 -11.22
N LEU A 99 -1.08 -2.71 -11.54
CA LEU A 99 -1.50 -3.84 -10.70
C LEU A 99 -0.71 -3.95 -9.40
N ASN A 100 0.60 -3.70 -9.45
CA ASN A 100 1.47 -3.60 -8.30
C ASN A 100 0.96 -2.53 -7.31
N LEU A 101 0.50 -1.39 -7.82
CA LEU A 101 -0.10 -0.34 -7.00
C LEU A 101 -1.46 -0.80 -6.43
N SER A 102 -2.35 -1.35 -7.26
CA SER A 102 -3.72 -1.68 -6.87
C SER A 102 -3.84 -2.89 -5.95
N HIS A 103 -2.93 -3.85 -6.07
CA HIS A 103 -2.88 -5.05 -5.23
C HIS A 103 -1.99 -4.89 -4.00
N ASN A 104 -1.40 -3.71 -3.81
CA ASN A 104 -0.72 -3.35 -2.59
C ASN A 104 -1.69 -2.66 -1.61
N TYR A 105 -1.80 -3.18 -0.39
CA TYR A 105 -2.68 -2.63 0.65
C TYR A 105 -1.90 -1.89 1.76
N ILE A 106 -0.69 -1.42 1.45
CA ILE A 106 0.18 -0.66 2.38
C ILE A 106 0.35 0.75 1.82
N GLY A 107 -0.39 1.72 2.37
CA GLY A 107 -0.46 3.07 1.78
C GLY A 107 0.90 3.76 1.61
N GLN A 108 1.82 3.60 2.57
CA GLN A 108 3.19 4.13 2.47
C GLN A 108 3.97 3.52 1.29
N SER A 109 3.74 2.24 0.98
CA SER A 109 4.37 1.60 -0.18
C SER A 109 3.81 2.12 -1.49
N GLN A 110 2.49 2.40 -1.55
CA GLN A 110 1.89 3.03 -2.72
C GLN A 110 2.44 4.44 -2.96
N ILE A 111 2.67 5.22 -1.90
CA ILE A 111 3.32 6.54 -1.99
C ILE A 111 4.75 6.40 -2.52
N ALA A 112 5.56 5.53 -1.91
CA ALA A 112 6.95 5.30 -2.34
C ALA A 112 7.05 4.81 -3.80
N TYR A 113 6.01 4.16 -4.31
CA TYR A 113 5.96 3.63 -5.66
C TYR A 113 5.35 4.61 -6.68
N TRP A 114 4.79 5.72 -6.23
CA TRP A 114 4.16 6.71 -7.10
C TRP A 114 5.07 7.21 -8.24
N PRO A 115 6.39 7.43 -8.04
CA PRO A 115 7.27 7.83 -9.15
C PRO A 115 7.32 6.81 -10.31
N ILE A 116 7.12 5.51 -10.05
CA ILE A 116 7.00 4.50 -11.11
C ILE A 116 5.72 4.72 -11.92
N ILE A 117 4.63 5.13 -11.27
CA ILE A 117 3.35 5.44 -11.94
C ILE A 117 3.50 6.67 -12.84
N GLU A 118 4.20 7.70 -12.36
CA GLU A 118 4.52 8.89 -13.16
C GLU A 118 5.40 8.55 -14.37
N GLN A 119 6.45 7.73 -14.17
CA GLN A 119 7.27 7.24 -15.26
C GLN A 119 6.45 6.45 -16.29
N CYS A 120 5.50 5.61 -15.85
CA CYS A 120 4.60 4.90 -16.74
C CYS A 120 3.69 5.85 -17.51
N LEU A 121 3.19 6.92 -16.88
CA LEU A 121 2.37 7.94 -17.52
C LEU A 121 3.12 8.65 -18.66
N GLU A 122 4.38 9.00 -18.44
CA GLU A 122 5.26 9.60 -19.45
C GLU A 122 5.42 8.69 -20.68
N ILE A 123 5.60 7.38 -20.45
CA ILE A 123 5.70 6.37 -21.51
C ILE A 123 4.34 6.18 -22.22
N GLY A 124 3.24 6.22 -21.47
CA GLY A 124 1.88 6.00 -21.96
C GLY A 124 1.48 4.53 -22.08
N GLY A 125 0.52 4.24 -22.97
CA GLY A 125 -0.08 2.90 -23.12
C GLY A 125 -1.20 2.65 -22.12
N ALA A 126 -1.19 1.47 -21.49
CA ALA A 126 -2.26 0.97 -20.63
C ALA A 126 -2.65 1.96 -19.51
N ILE A 127 -1.68 2.66 -18.92
CA ILE A 127 -1.89 3.66 -17.86
C ILE A 127 -2.93 4.73 -18.25
N LYS A 128 -3.02 5.10 -19.54
CA LYS A 128 -3.94 6.15 -20.02
C LYS A 128 -5.39 5.70 -20.10
N SER A 129 -5.67 4.39 -20.06
CA SER A 129 -7.01 3.84 -20.30
C SER A 129 -7.50 2.88 -19.20
N PHE A 130 -6.58 2.26 -18.45
CA PHE A 130 -6.92 1.27 -17.42
C PHE A 130 -7.80 1.89 -16.33
N GLY A 131 -8.95 1.25 -16.06
CA GLY A 131 -9.82 1.60 -14.93
C GLY A 131 -10.44 3.00 -14.95
N GLY A 132 -10.67 3.59 -16.14
CA GLY A 132 -11.40 4.88 -16.26
C GLY A 132 -10.56 6.10 -16.63
N LYS A 133 -9.45 5.89 -17.34
CA LYS A 133 -8.41 6.87 -17.72
C LYS A 133 -7.63 7.43 -16.52
N TYR A 134 -6.34 7.63 -16.71
CA TYR A 134 -5.49 8.29 -15.72
C TYR A 134 -6.08 9.66 -15.35
N PRO A 135 -6.10 10.04 -14.05
CA PRO A 135 -5.54 9.32 -12.89
C PRO A 135 -6.56 8.51 -12.08
N ALA A 136 -7.76 8.26 -12.62
CA ALA A 136 -8.93 7.81 -11.84
C ALA A 136 -8.63 6.56 -11.01
N TYR A 137 -8.20 5.48 -11.67
CA TYR A 137 -7.95 4.21 -10.99
C TYR A 137 -6.76 4.28 -10.01
N GLN A 138 -5.68 4.98 -10.40
CA GLN A 138 -4.47 5.07 -9.60
C GLN A 138 -4.71 5.85 -8.30
N LEU A 139 -5.43 6.98 -8.37
CA LEU A 139 -5.82 7.73 -7.18
C LEU A 139 -6.80 6.93 -6.30
N ASP A 140 -7.75 6.23 -6.91
CA ASP A 140 -8.72 5.40 -6.17
C ASP A 140 -8.00 4.33 -5.35
N CYS A 141 -6.95 3.69 -5.89
CA CYS A 141 -6.13 2.71 -5.16
C CYS A 141 -5.50 3.31 -3.89
N VAL A 142 -4.91 4.50 -3.99
CA VAL A 142 -4.30 5.19 -2.85
C VAL A 142 -5.37 5.60 -1.84
N SER A 143 -6.47 6.20 -2.32
CA SER A 143 -7.55 6.69 -1.47
C SER A 143 -8.26 5.56 -0.70
N LEU A 144 -8.55 4.44 -1.36
CA LEU A 144 -9.14 3.27 -0.72
C LEU A 144 -8.20 2.67 0.33
N THR A 145 -6.90 2.64 0.06
CA THR A 145 -5.91 2.06 0.98
C THR A 145 -5.77 2.87 2.26
N PHE A 146 -5.80 4.20 2.21
CA PHE A 146 -5.81 5.04 3.42
C PHE A 146 -7.20 5.11 4.04
N TYR A 147 -8.22 5.45 3.26
CA TYR A 147 -9.50 5.92 3.80
C TYR A 147 -10.68 5.00 3.56
N ASN A 148 -10.51 3.97 2.72
CA ASN A 148 -11.62 3.24 2.13
C ASN A 148 -12.58 4.18 1.39
N TYR A 149 -12.13 5.34 0.92
CA TYR A 149 -12.95 6.33 0.20
C TYR A 149 -12.74 6.17 -1.30
N SER A 150 -13.82 6.02 -2.07
CA SER A 150 -13.72 5.95 -3.53
C SER A 150 -13.71 7.33 -4.17
N LEU A 151 -12.81 7.50 -5.12
CA LEU A 151 -12.69 8.64 -6.01
C LEU A 151 -13.41 8.43 -7.35
N PHE A 152 -14.15 7.33 -7.52
CA PHE A 152 -14.91 7.09 -8.74
C PHE A 152 -15.85 8.27 -9.05
N ASN A 153 -15.75 8.82 -10.26
CA ASN A 153 -16.46 10.00 -10.74
C ASN A 153 -16.20 11.32 -9.98
N GLN A 154 -15.16 11.42 -9.15
CA GLN A 154 -14.78 12.63 -8.40
C GLN A 154 -13.72 13.46 -9.14
N LYS A 155 -13.95 13.73 -10.44
CA LYS A 155 -12.93 14.29 -11.36
C LYS A 155 -12.38 15.64 -10.91
N GLU A 156 -13.21 16.44 -10.24
CA GLU A 156 -12.85 17.74 -9.69
C GLU A 156 -11.76 17.67 -8.60
N LYS A 157 -11.57 16.50 -7.96
CA LYS A 157 -10.52 16.28 -6.96
C LYS A 157 -9.19 15.84 -7.58
N TYR A 158 -9.18 15.33 -8.80
CA TYR A 158 -8.03 14.60 -9.33
C TYR A 158 -6.76 15.43 -9.42
N SER A 159 -6.83 16.66 -9.97
CA SER A 159 -5.65 17.50 -10.15
C SER A 159 -4.98 17.86 -8.82
N ILE A 160 -5.75 18.20 -7.78
CA ILE A 160 -5.18 18.55 -6.48
C ILE A 160 -4.56 17.34 -5.78
N LEU A 161 -5.16 16.15 -5.92
CA LEU A 161 -4.64 14.93 -5.31
C LEU A 161 -3.38 14.43 -6.03
N ILE A 162 -3.29 14.54 -7.36
CA ILE A 162 -2.05 14.26 -8.09
C ILE A 162 -0.94 15.20 -7.60
N ASN A 163 -1.19 16.52 -7.57
CA ASN A 163 -0.17 17.48 -7.18
C ASN A 163 0.40 17.17 -5.80
N LYS A 164 -0.45 16.82 -4.84
CA LYS A 164 -0.02 16.41 -3.50
C LYS A 164 0.86 15.16 -3.51
N LEU A 165 0.56 14.16 -4.36
CA LEU A 165 1.40 12.98 -4.49
C LEU A 165 2.74 13.30 -5.17
N SER A 166 2.74 14.15 -6.20
CA SER A 166 3.95 14.57 -6.92
C SER A 166 4.87 15.48 -6.09
N GLU A 167 4.33 16.14 -5.05
CA GLU A 167 5.11 16.94 -4.09
C GLU A 167 5.86 16.07 -3.05
N LEU A 168 5.52 14.78 -2.94
CA LEU A 168 6.19 13.87 -2.00
C LEU A 168 7.53 13.40 -2.58
N GLU A 169 8.61 13.84 -1.95
CA GLU A 169 9.96 13.43 -2.35
C GLU A 169 10.21 11.96 -1.97
N THR A 170 10.39 11.11 -2.99
CA THR A 170 10.87 9.73 -2.80
C THR A 170 12.32 9.65 -3.26
N LEU A 171 13.25 9.69 -2.30
CA LEU A 171 14.69 9.69 -2.58
C LEU A 171 15.16 8.39 -3.27
N ASN A 172 14.76 7.24 -2.72
CA ASN A 172 15.08 5.92 -3.26
C ASN A 172 13.88 4.99 -3.09
N ILE A 173 13.22 4.68 -4.21
CA ILE A 173 11.99 3.87 -4.27
C ILE A 173 12.19 2.52 -3.57
N VAL A 174 13.32 1.83 -3.80
CA VAL A 174 13.56 0.49 -3.24
C VAL A 174 13.74 0.56 -1.72
N ASP A 175 14.50 1.55 -1.22
CA ASP A 175 14.72 1.72 0.21
C ASP A 175 13.43 2.11 0.95
N GLU A 176 12.62 3.00 0.36
CA GLU A 176 11.33 3.40 0.96
C GLU A 176 10.31 2.24 0.96
N LEU A 177 10.29 1.40 -0.08
CA LEU A 177 9.49 0.18 -0.09
C LEU A 177 9.93 -0.81 1.00
N LEU A 178 11.24 -0.96 1.24
CA LEU A 178 11.76 -1.78 2.32
C LEU A 178 11.38 -1.24 3.70
N LYS A 179 11.54 0.07 3.92
CA LYS A 179 11.15 0.74 5.17
C LYS A 179 9.65 0.55 5.44
N SER A 180 8.82 0.74 4.42
CA SER A 180 7.38 0.54 4.52
C SER A 180 7.02 -0.91 4.87
N PHE A 181 7.68 -1.90 4.27
CA PHE A 181 7.47 -3.31 4.60
C PHE A 181 7.94 -3.66 6.03
N GLN A 182 9.07 -3.11 6.47
CA GLN A 182 9.55 -3.27 7.85
C GLN A 182 8.57 -2.65 8.84
N TYR A 183 8.10 -1.43 8.57
CA TYR A 183 7.08 -0.78 9.39
C TYR A 183 5.81 -1.64 9.50
N GLN A 184 5.30 -2.17 8.39
CA GLN A 184 4.16 -3.08 8.41
C GLN A 184 4.44 -4.36 9.23
N ASN A 185 5.67 -4.87 9.24
CA ASN A 185 6.05 -6.00 10.09
C ASN A 185 6.08 -5.63 11.58
N GLU A 186 6.51 -4.42 11.94
CA GLU A 186 6.45 -3.94 13.32
C GLU A 186 5.01 -3.80 13.79
N LEU A 187 4.12 -3.24 12.96
CA LEU A 187 2.70 -3.14 13.29
C LEU A 187 2.05 -4.49 13.58
N ARG A 188 2.45 -5.56 12.88
CA ARG A 188 1.94 -6.93 13.13
C ARG A 188 2.36 -7.53 14.47
N LYS A 189 3.37 -6.97 15.14
CA LYS A 189 3.81 -7.42 16.47
C LYS A 189 2.94 -6.84 17.57
N LEU A 190 2.20 -5.77 17.29
CA LEU A 190 1.33 -5.13 18.26
C LEU A 190 0.12 -6.01 18.55
N SER A 191 -0.29 -6.06 19.81
CA SER A 191 -1.54 -6.71 20.22
C SER A 191 -2.61 -5.66 20.49
N GLU A 192 -3.85 -5.97 20.10
CA GLU A 192 -5.01 -5.13 20.38
C GLU A 192 -5.31 -5.14 21.88
N VAL A 193 -5.45 -3.94 22.46
CA VAL A 193 -5.75 -3.73 23.88
C VAL A 193 -7.23 -3.43 24.08
N ALA A 194 -7.80 -2.58 23.21
CA ALA A 194 -9.20 -2.22 23.25
C ALA A 194 -9.72 -1.79 21.88
N VAL A 195 -10.98 -2.07 21.60
CA VAL A 195 -11.73 -1.45 20.51
C VAL A 195 -12.50 -0.26 21.10
N LEU A 196 -12.34 0.93 20.52
CA LEU A 196 -13.08 2.12 20.97
C LEU A 196 -14.50 2.06 20.40
N ASN A 197 -14.60 2.10 19.08
CA ASN A 197 -15.85 1.97 18.34
C ASN A 197 -15.57 1.30 16.99
N SER A 198 -16.64 0.82 16.38
CA SER A 198 -16.65 0.20 15.05
C SER A 198 -17.74 0.83 14.19
N TRP A 199 -17.53 0.84 12.89
CA TRP A 199 -18.45 1.38 11.90
C TRP A 199 -18.53 0.46 10.70
N HIS A 200 -19.66 0.52 10.00
CA HIS A 200 -19.79 -0.12 8.70
C HIS A 200 -18.75 0.45 7.75
N ARG A 201 -18.09 -0.42 6.99
CA ARG A 201 -17.26 0.04 5.87
C ARG A 201 -18.13 0.80 4.89
N GLN A 202 -17.55 1.82 4.30
CA GLN A 202 -18.28 2.70 3.41
C GLN A 202 -17.28 3.39 2.48
N SER A 203 -17.41 3.13 1.18
CA SER A 203 -16.59 3.75 0.14
C SER A 203 -17.27 4.89 -0.59
N PHE A 204 -18.60 4.97 -0.50
CA PHE A 204 -19.41 6.04 -1.06
C PHE A 204 -20.23 6.71 0.03
N LYS A 205 -20.50 8.01 -0.09
CA LYS A 205 -21.17 8.81 0.94
C LYS A 205 -22.52 8.28 1.42
N ASP A 206 -23.25 7.57 0.56
CA ASP A 206 -24.65 7.22 0.81
C ASP A 206 -24.91 5.70 0.90
N GLN A 207 -23.86 4.86 0.84
CA GLN A 207 -24.03 3.41 0.79
C GLN A 207 -22.97 2.68 1.63
N PRO A 208 -23.37 1.98 2.72
CA PRO A 208 -22.45 1.10 3.42
C PRO A 208 -22.07 -0.10 2.55
N ASP A 209 -20.83 -0.52 2.70
CA ASP A 209 -20.27 -1.74 2.12
C ASP A 209 -20.43 -2.91 3.10
N GLU A 210 -20.15 -4.13 2.61
CA GLU A 210 -20.02 -5.28 3.49
C GLU A 210 -18.85 -5.09 4.46
N GLY A 211 -19.00 -5.55 5.71
CA GLY A 211 -17.96 -5.58 6.73
C GLY A 211 -17.79 -4.28 7.52
N GLU A 212 -16.79 -4.29 8.40
CA GLU A 212 -16.59 -3.24 9.41
C GLU A 212 -15.13 -2.76 9.44
N PHE A 213 -14.94 -1.58 10.02
CA PHE A 213 -13.64 -1.09 10.47
C PHE A 213 -13.77 -0.48 11.86
N SER A 214 -12.65 -0.35 12.55
CA SER A 214 -12.65 0.08 13.96
C SER A 214 -11.51 1.04 14.25
N ILE A 215 -11.70 1.87 15.28
CA ILE A 215 -10.58 2.55 15.95
C ILE A 215 -10.20 1.71 17.15
N VAL A 216 -8.93 1.31 17.21
CA VAL A 216 -8.41 0.40 18.26
C VAL A 216 -7.22 1.01 18.97
N LYS A 217 -7.09 0.72 20.26
CA LYS A 217 -5.89 0.97 21.05
C LYS A 217 -5.00 -0.28 21.01
N MET A 218 -3.72 -0.11 20.70
CA MET A 218 -2.75 -1.21 20.63
C MET A 218 -1.80 -1.21 21.83
N SER A 219 -0.96 -2.23 21.93
CA SER A 219 -0.03 -2.50 23.05
C SER A 219 1.07 -1.46 23.25
N ASP A 220 1.28 -0.58 22.28
CA ASP A 220 2.18 0.57 22.37
C ASP A 220 1.46 1.86 22.82
N ASP A 221 0.26 1.71 23.36
CA ASP A 221 -0.63 2.76 23.84
C ASP A 221 -1.15 3.76 22.79
N ASN A 222 -0.85 3.54 21.50
CA ASN A 222 -1.33 4.39 20.40
C ASN A 222 -2.70 3.92 19.85
N LEU A 223 -3.36 4.83 19.10
CA LEU A 223 -4.61 4.55 18.39
C LEU A 223 -4.36 4.24 16.91
N TYR A 224 -5.16 3.32 16.38
CA TYR A 224 -5.05 2.83 15.02
C TYR A 224 -6.41 2.67 14.35
N LEU A 225 -6.46 2.91 13.04
CA LEU A 225 -7.53 2.46 12.17
C LEU A 225 -7.30 0.98 11.85
N LYS A 226 -8.21 0.10 12.23
CA LYS A 226 -8.18 -1.33 11.90
C LYS A 226 -9.19 -1.64 10.80
N LYS A 227 -8.70 -2.12 9.65
CA LYS A 227 -9.53 -2.59 8.53
C LYS A 227 -8.83 -3.72 7.77
N TYR A 228 -9.61 -4.66 7.24
CA TYR A 228 -9.09 -5.78 6.41
C TYR A 228 -7.94 -6.56 7.08
N GLY A 229 -7.98 -6.73 8.41
CA GLY A 229 -6.92 -7.39 9.18
C GLY A 229 -5.60 -6.62 9.26
N ARG A 230 -5.58 -5.35 8.86
CA ARG A 230 -4.43 -4.44 8.96
C ARG A 230 -4.75 -3.27 9.88
N ILE A 231 -3.71 -2.63 10.39
CA ILE A 231 -3.80 -1.42 11.21
C ILE A 231 -3.00 -0.29 10.59
N GLN A 232 -3.48 0.94 10.73
CA GLN A 232 -2.80 2.17 10.32
C GLN A 232 -2.82 3.14 11.49
N LYS A 233 -1.66 3.69 11.86
CA LYS A 233 -1.52 4.54 13.05
C LYS A 233 -2.24 5.86 12.84
N PHE A 234 -2.90 6.35 13.89
CA PHE A 234 -3.44 7.71 13.93
C PHE A 234 -2.46 8.67 14.61
N GLU A 235 -2.40 9.88 14.06
CA GLU A 235 -1.84 11.06 14.73
C GLU A 235 -2.99 11.95 15.21
N LEU A 236 -2.99 12.28 16.50
CA LEU A 236 -3.93 13.25 17.07
C LEU A 236 -3.50 14.66 16.67
N LEU A 237 -4.35 15.37 15.93
CA LEU A 237 -4.11 16.75 15.52
C LEU A 237 -4.64 17.74 16.55
N LYS A 238 -5.83 17.45 17.09
CA LYS A 238 -6.56 18.35 17.98
C LYS A 238 -7.54 17.58 18.84
N ALA A 239 -7.75 18.03 20.07
CA ALA A 239 -8.76 17.51 20.98
C ALA A 239 -9.48 18.64 21.72
N ASN A 240 -10.78 18.51 21.90
CA ASN A 240 -11.59 19.34 22.79
C ASN A 240 -12.73 18.50 23.39
N ASN A 241 -13.59 19.13 24.20
CA ASN A 241 -14.70 18.48 24.91
C ASN A 241 -15.88 18.03 24.03
N LYS A 242 -15.75 18.06 22.70
CA LYS A 242 -16.80 17.64 21.76
C LYS A 242 -16.30 16.60 20.78
N TYR A 243 -15.05 16.75 20.33
CA TYR A 243 -14.45 15.87 19.34
C TYR A 243 -12.92 15.84 19.42
N LYS A 244 -12.36 14.84 18.75
CA LYS A 244 -10.94 14.70 18.44
C LYS A 244 -10.75 14.64 16.93
N GLU A 245 -9.71 15.30 16.43
CA GLU A 245 -9.29 15.25 15.02
C GLU A 245 -8.09 14.33 14.89
N TYR A 246 -8.19 13.32 14.04
CA TYR A 246 -7.10 12.40 13.74
C TYR A 246 -6.77 12.40 12.25
N LYS A 247 -5.50 12.26 11.92
CA LYS A 247 -5.06 11.89 10.55
C LYS A 247 -4.35 10.54 10.59
N ILE A 248 -4.38 9.80 9.48
CA ILE A 248 -3.56 8.60 9.35
C ILE A 248 -2.10 9.04 9.17
N GLU A 249 -1.18 8.35 9.85
CA GLU A 249 0.26 8.61 9.71
C GLU A 249 0.70 8.45 8.25
N ASN A 250 1.47 9.43 7.76
CA ASN A 250 2.00 9.49 6.39
C ASN A 250 0.93 9.49 5.28
N GLU A 251 -0.30 9.91 5.57
CA GLU A 251 -1.31 10.09 4.53
C GLU A 251 -1.00 11.29 3.61
N PRO A 252 -1.28 11.21 2.30
CA PRO A 252 -0.80 12.20 1.33
C PRO A 252 -1.77 13.35 1.02
N PHE A 253 -3.04 13.28 1.44
CA PHE A 253 -4.10 14.14 0.94
C PHE A 253 -4.45 15.31 1.86
N GLY A 254 -4.15 15.22 3.16
CA GLY A 254 -4.55 16.20 4.16
C GLY A 254 -5.95 15.93 4.72
N TRP A 255 -6.47 14.72 4.52
CA TRP A 255 -7.79 14.34 5.00
C TRP A 255 -7.74 13.85 6.43
N LYS A 256 -8.80 14.09 7.18
CA LYS A 256 -8.84 13.83 8.62
C LYS A 256 -10.17 13.22 9.04
N TYR A 257 -10.12 12.46 10.13
CA TYR A 257 -11.29 11.94 10.82
C TYR A 257 -11.67 12.88 11.96
N ILE A 258 -12.95 13.23 12.03
CA ILE A 258 -13.57 13.88 13.18
C ILE A 258 -14.28 12.80 13.99
N TYR A 259 -13.82 12.58 15.22
CA TYR A 259 -14.36 11.58 16.13
C TYR A 259 -15.02 12.25 17.34
N GLY A 260 -16.34 12.15 17.43
CA GLY A 260 -17.15 12.75 18.49
C GLY A 260 -17.15 11.94 19.79
N GLU A 261 -17.47 12.60 20.90
CA GLU A 261 -17.61 11.92 22.21
C GLU A 261 -18.78 10.91 22.25
N ASP A 262 -19.75 11.05 21.35
CA ASP A 262 -20.88 10.14 21.16
C ASP A 262 -20.56 8.93 20.27
N GLY A 263 -19.32 8.78 19.82
CA GLY A 263 -18.90 7.75 18.87
C GLY A 263 -19.19 8.10 17.40
N SER A 264 -19.70 9.29 17.10
CA SER A 264 -19.82 9.74 15.70
C SER A 264 -18.45 9.83 15.03
N LEU A 265 -18.40 9.48 13.74
CA LEU A 265 -17.19 9.54 12.94
C LEU A 265 -17.49 10.08 11.55
N SER A 266 -16.76 11.09 11.11
CA SER A 266 -16.79 11.58 9.74
C SER A 266 -15.38 11.69 9.17
N LEU A 267 -15.21 11.34 7.90
CA LEU A 267 -14.02 11.68 7.11
C LEU A 267 -14.28 13.02 6.42
N ILE A 268 -13.34 13.95 6.56
CA ILE A 268 -13.42 15.28 5.96
C ILE A 268 -12.15 15.63 5.19
N ASP A 269 -12.29 16.47 4.17
CA ASP A 269 -11.16 16.98 3.39
C ASP A 269 -10.42 18.13 4.08
N GLU A 270 -9.37 18.62 3.43
CA GLU A 270 -8.53 19.72 3.94
C GLU A 270 -9.25 21.07 4.02
N LYS A 271 -10.44 21.18 3.41
CA LYS A 271 -11.31 22.36 3.44
C LYS A 271 -12.49 22.16 4.40
N ASP A 272 -12.41 21.14 5.26
CA ASP A 272 -13.44 20.72 6.21
C ASP A 272 -14.78 20.31 5.56
N ASN A 273 -14.78 19.91 4.27
CA ASN A 273 -15.98 19.33 3.65
C ASN A 273 -16.14 17.87 4.06
N GLU A 274 -17.37 17.47 4.41
CA GLU A 274 -17.68 16.08 4.75
C GLU A 274 -17.68 15.16 3.53
N LEU A 275 -16.72 14.22 3.51
CA LEU A 275 -16.57 13.18 2.49
C LEU A 275 -17.48 11.99 2.79
N ILE A 276 -17.40 11.46 4.02
CA ILE A 276 -18.24 10.36 4.51
C ILE A 276 -18.63 10.64 5.95
N LYS A 277 -19.90 10.38 6.28
CA LYS A 277 -20.38 10.22 7.65
C LYS A 277 -20.63 8.74 7.92
N TYR A 278 -19.86 8.14 8.81
CA TYR A 278 -19.90 6.70 9.04
C TYR A 278 -21.04 6.31 9.96
N THR A 279 -21.61 5.13 9.71
CA THR A 279 -22.65 4.54 10.53
C THR A 279 -22.03 3.60 11.55
N LEU A 280 -22.23 3.88 12.84
CA LEU A 280 -21.80 3.02 13.95
C LEU A 280 -22.37 1.61 13.81
N THR A 281 -21.54 0.60 14.02
CA THR A 281 -21.99 -0.79 14.20
C THR A 281 -22.38 -0.96 15.66
N LYS A 282 -23.53 -1.60 15.91
CA LYS A 282 -24.12 -1.74 17.26
C LYS A 282 -23.16 -2.32 18.30
#